data_AF-A0A9E4KKE8-F1
#
_entry.id   AF-A0A9E4KKE8-F1
#
_cell.length_a   1.000
_cell.length_b   1.000
_cell.length_c   1.000
_cell.angle_alpha   90.00
_cell.angle_beta   90.00
_cell.angle_gamma   90.00
#
_symmetry.space_group_name_H-M   'P 1'
#
loop_
_entity.id
_entity.type
_entity.pdbx_description
1 polymer ?
#
loop_
_entity_poly.entity_id
_entity_poly.type
_entity_poly.pdbx_seq_one_letter_code
_entity_poly.pdbx_strand_id
1 'polypeptide(L)'
;MLREGGDIGLVLLARGLLGLACSAISGFVVWLAIWSYVHGPALTGNTFIVTLSLVIGVPSGLITAILWHNLETPRRIRWLFALIALGVAIVAPYLVVLIKGVNTYYGLFFGVLRLPVIDVSDSLYTMIIASSVAANAVAAVLATYRMSKYREI
;
A
#
# COMPACT_ATOMS: atom_id res chain seq x y z
N MET A 1 14.17 -23.67 26.45
CA MET A 1 13.51 -23.66 25.11
C MET A 1 12.27 -22.75 25.03
N LEU A 2 12.15 -21.68 25.83
CA LEU A 2 11.01 -20.73 25.75
C LEU A 2 11.42 -19.25 25.65
N ARG A 3 12.71 -18.96 25.39
CA ARG A 3 13.24 -17.58 25.35
C ARG A 3 13.28 -16.97 23.94
N GLU A 4 13.16 -17.78 22.89
CA GLU A 4 13.32 -17.31 21.50
C GLU A 4 12.04 -16.71 20.86
N GLY A 5 10.86 -16.98 21.44
CA GLY A 5 9.60 -16.46 20.89
C GLY A 5 9.41 -14.95 21.06
N GLY A 6 10.06 -14.33 22.06
CA GLY A 6 9.95 -12.90 22.33
C GLY A 6 10.73 -12.03 21.33
N ASP A 7 11.88 -12.51 20.86
CA ASP A 7 12.78 -11.74 20.00
C ASP A 7 12.25 -11.65 18.56
N ILE A 8 11.66 -12.74 18.04
CA ILE A 8 11.10 -12.78 16.68
C ILE A 8 9.91 -11.82 16.54
N GLY A 9 9.03 -11.79 17.55
CA GLY A 9 7.89 -10.88 17.57
C GLY A 9 8.32 -9.41 17.57
N LEU A 10 9.36 -9.07 18.34
CA LEU A 10 9.92 -7.73 18.39
C LEU A 10 10.57 -7.33 17.06
N VAL A 11 11.31 -8.24 16.43
CA VAL A 11 11.94 -8.02 15.11
C VAL A 11 10.89 -7.78 14.03
N LEU A 12 9.84 -8.60 13.98
CA LEU A 12 8.74 -8.43 13.03
C LEU A 12 8.01 -7.10 13.24
N LEU A 13 7.79 -6.71 14.50
CA LEU A 13 7.12 -5.46 14.84
C LEU A 13 7.98 -4.25 14.47
N ALA A 14 9.27 -4.26 14.81
CA ALA A 14 10.21 -3.19 14.46
C ALA A 14 10.33 -3.03 12.94
N ARG A 15 10.47 -4.13 12.21
CA ARG A 15 10.54 -4.16 10.74
C ARG A 15 9.23 -3.70 10.11
N GLY A 16 8.09 -4.07 10.70
CA GLY A 16 6.77 -3.61 10.29
C GLY A 16 6.58 -2.11 10.48
N LEU A 17 6.95 -1.56 11.64
CA LEU A 17 6.86 -0.12 11.91
C LEU A 17 7.76 0.70 10.97
N LEU A 18 9.00 0.26 10.78
CA LEU A 18 9.93 0.90 9.85
C LEU A 18 9.41 0.79 8.40
N GLY A 19 8.89 -0.39 8.03
CA GLY A 19 8.21 -0.65 6.76
C GLY A 19 7.05 0.31 6.50
N LEU A 20 6.17 0.50 7.47
CA LEU A 20 5.05 1.42 7.39
C LEU A 20 5.52 2.86 7.20
N ALA A 21 6.45 3.33 8.04
CA ALA A 21 6.95 4.70 7.97
C ALA A 21 7.63 4.99 6.62
N CYS A 22 8.57 4.14 6.20
CA CYS A 22 9.32 4.35 4.96
C CYS A 22 8.43 4.23 3.71
N SER A 23 7.48 3.29 3.70
CA SER A 23 6.55 3.12 2.56
C SER A 23 5.54 4.26 2.45
N ALA A 24 5.09 4.81 3.59
CA ALA A 24 4.22 5.98 3.60
C ALA A 24 4.97 7.23 3.11
N ILE A 25 6.19 7.45 3.62
CA ILE A 25 7.05 8.57 3.20
C ILE A 25 7.36 8.47 1.70
N SER A 26 7.71 7.29 1.19
CA SER A 26 8.03 7.13 -0.23
C SER A 26 6.84 7.42 -1.15
N GLY A 27 5.64 6.92 -0.80
CA GLY A 27 4.42 7.22 -1.52
C GLY A 27 4.09 8.71 -1.54
N PHE A 28 4.26 9.39 -0.40
CA PHE A 28 4.04 10.82 -0.29
C PHE A 28 5.04 11.67 -1.09
N VAL A 29 6.34 11.35 -1.00
CA VAL A 29 7.41 12.09 -1.71
C VAL A 29 7.26 11.96 -3.22
N VAL A 30 6.94 10.75 -3.72
CA VAL A 30 6.74 10.53 -5.15
C VAL A 30 5.49 11.24 -5.65
N TRP A 31 4.40 11.20 -4.87
CA TRP A 31 3.23 12.00 -5.18
C TRP A 31 3.55 13.50 -5.26
N LEU A 32 4.25 14.05 -4.27
CA LEU A 32 4.67 15.46 -4.27
C LEU A 32 5.48 15.83 -5.52
N ALA A 33 6.43 14.97 -5.91
CA ALA A 33 7.29 15.21 -7.06
C ALA A 33 6.53 15.19 -8.40
N ILE A 34 5.50 14.35 -8.50
CA ILE A 34 4.77 14.08 -9.75
C ILE A 34 3.45 14.88 -9.84
N TRP A 35 3.00 15.45 -8.72
CA TRP A 35 1.75 16.19 -8.60
C TRP A 35 1.55 17.23 -9.71
N SER A 36 2.56 18.06 -9.95
CA SER A 36 2.54 19.13 -10.95
C SER A 36 2.33 18.62 -12.39
N TYR A 37 2.66 17.35 -12.66
CA TYR A 37 2.49 16.72 -13.97
C TYR A 37 1.15 15.98 -14.11
N VAL A 38 0.59 15.51 -13.00
CA VAL A 38 -0.68 14.75 -12.96
C VAL A 38 -1.88 15.69 -12.82
N HIS A 39 -1.70 16.92 -12.34
CA HIS A 39 -2.74 17.96 -12.25
C HIS A 39 -3.10 18.62 -13.60
N GLY A 40 -3.42 17.81 -14.60
CA GLY A 40 -3.98 18.27 -15.87
C GLY A 40 -5.52 18.20 -15.88
N PRO A 41 -6.22 19.11 -16.57
CA PRO A 41 -7.69 19.13 -16.67
C PRO A 41 -8.32 17.91 -17.41
N ALA A 42 -7.50 16.93 -17.83
CA ALA A 42 -7.92 15.81 -18.67
C ALA A 42 -8.25 14.51 -17.92
N LEU A 43 -7.97 14.41 -16.62
CA LEU A 43 -8.20 13.17 -15.86
C LEU A 43 -9.62 13.14 -15.26
N THR A 44 -10.48 12.29 -15.83
CA THR A 44 -11.79 11.94 -15.24
C THR A 44 -11.64 11.22 -13.90
N GLY A 45 -12.68 11.19 -13.07
CA GLY A 45 -12.62 10.70 -11.68
C GLY A 45 -11.99 9.31 -11.51
N ASN A 46 -12.40 8.30 -12.29
CA ASN A 46 -11.82 6.95 -12.17
C ASN A 46 -10.37 6.88 -12.66
N THR A 47 -10.06 7.52 -13.79
CA THR A 47 -8.68 7.58 -14.30
C THR A 47 -7.75 8.30 -13.34
N PHE A 48 -8.23 9.34 -12.66
CA PHE A 48 -7.47 10.05 -11.62
C PHE A 48 -7.14 9.13 -10.43
N ILE A 49 -8.13 8.37 -9.94
CA ILE A 49 -7.93 7.43 -8.83
C ILE A 49 -6.94 6.33 -9.20
N VAL A 50 -7.04 5.74 -10.41
CA VAL A 50 -6.10 4.71 -10.88
C VAL A 50 -4.68 5.28 -11.02
N THR A 51 -4.53 6.48 -11.57
CA THR A 51 -3.23 7.14 -11.66
C THR A 51 -2.67 7.39 -10.26
N LEU A 52 -3.48 7.88 -9.32
CA LEU A 52 -3.06 8.16 -7.96
C LEU A 52 -2.64 6.87 -7.22
N SER A 53 -3.36 5.76 -7.41
CA SER A 53 -2.99 4.47 -6.83
C SER A 53 -1.69 3.92 -7.40
N LEU A 54 -1.37 4.17 -8.67
CA LEU A 54 -0.08 3.80 -9.25
C LEU A 54 1.06 4.68 -8.71
N VAL A 55 0.85 6.00 -8.70
CA VAL A 55 1.85 6.98 -8.25
C VAL A 55 2.25 6.75 -6.80
N ILE A 56 1.30 6.41 -5.93
CA ILE A 56 1.56 6.13 -4.51
C ILE A 56 1.92 4.66 -4.29
N GLY A 57 1.19 3.73 -4.92
CA GLY A 57 1.31 2.29 -4.67
C GLY A 57 2.64 1.69 -5.12
N VAL A 58 3.15 2.11 -6.29
CA VAL A 58 4.44 1.61 -6.82
C VAL A 58 5.59 1.90 -5.85
N PRO A 59 5.87 3.15 -5.45
CA PRO A 59 6.99 3.45 -4.55
C PRO A 59 6.79 2.88 -3.14
N SER A 60 5.57 2.86 -2.60
CA SER A 60 5.29 2.22 -1.31
C SER A 60 5.56 0.71 -1.36
N GLY A 61 5.11 0.04 -2.44
CA GLY A 61 5.32 -1.39 -2.65
C GLY A 61 6.78 -1.76 -2.86
N LEU A 62 7.55 -0.94 -3.60
CA LEU A 62 8.98 -1.15 -3.81
C LEU A 62 9.76 -1.04 -2.49
N ILE A 63 9.53 0.01 -1.70
CA ILE A 63 10.16 0.17 -0.39
C ILE A 63 9.80 -0.98 0.53
N THR A 64 8.54 -1.41 0.54
CA THR A 64 8.10 -2.58 1.31
C THR A 64 8.86 -3.84 0.87
N ALA A 65 8.94 -4.10 -0.44
CA ALA A 65 9.65 -5.27 -0.96
C ALA A 65 11.15 -5.27 -0.60
N ILE A 66 11.80 -4.11 -0.59
CA ILE A 66 13.20 -3.94 -0.18
C ILE A 66 13.34 -4.19 1.32
N LEU A 67 12.50 -3.55 2.13
CA LEU A 67 12.58 -3.64 3.59
C LEU A 67 12.29 -5.04 4.11
N TRP A 68 11.43 -5.80 3.44
CA TRP A 68 11.10 -7.19 3.79
C TRP A 68 11.94 -8.24 3.06
N HIS A 69 12.97 -7.81 2.32
CA HIS A 69 13.86 -8.69 1.59
C HIS A 69 14.66 -9.60 2.54
N ASN A 70 14.75 -10.90 2.21
CA ASN A 70 15.66 -11.82 2.90
C ASN A 70 16.49 -12.59 1.86
N LEU A 71 17.80 -12.66 2.07
CA LEU A 71 18.75 -13.31 1.17
C LEU A 71 18.75 -14.82 1.31
N GLU A 72 18.34 -15.33 2.47
CA GLU A 72 18.19 -16.76 2.76
C GLU A 72 17.05 -17.40 1.97
N THR A 73 16.04 -16.61 1.59
CA THR A 73 14.93 -17.06 0.77
C THR A 73 15.41 -17.43 -0.64
N PRO A 74 14.97 -18.57 -1.22
CA PRO A 74 15.25 -18.89 -2.60
C PRO A 74 14.82 -17.76 -3.57
N ARG A 75 15.69 -17.43 -4.53
CA ARG A 75 15.52 -16.27 -5.43
C ARG A 75 14.13 -16.18 -6.06
N ARG A 76 13.55 -17.29 -6.53
CA ARG A 76 12.22 -17.32 -7.18
C ARG A 76 11.10 -16.88 -6.23
N ILE A 77 11.11 -17.37 -4.99
CA ILE A 77 10.10 -17.06 -3.97
C ILE A 77 10.23 -15.61 -3.52
N ARG A 78 11.47 -15.13 -3.40
CA ARG A 78 11.74 -13.73 -3.08
C ARG A 78 11.17 -12.76 -4.10
N TRP A 79 11.34 -13.05 -5.40
CA TRP A 79 10.74 -12.24 -6.47
C TRP A 79 9.21 -12.32 -6.46
N LEU A 80 8.65 -13.51 -6.24
CA LEU A 80 7.20 -13.68 -6.13
C LEU A 80 6.62 -12.82 -4.99
N PHE A 81 7.26 -12.81 -3.82
CA PHE A 81 6.77 -12.04 -2.68
C PHE A 81 6.90 -10.54 -2.88
N ALA A 82 7.99 -10.09 -3.52
CA ALA A 82 8.13 -8.69 -3.92
C ALA A 82 7.01 -8.27 -4.89
N LEU A 83 6.68 -9.11 -5.88
CA LEU A 83 5.61 -8.84 -6.83
C LEU A 83 4.23 -8.83 -6.16
N ILE A 84 3.96 -9.74 -5.22
CA ILE A 84 2.71 -9.76 -4.47
C ILE A 84 2.58 -8.50 -3.63
N ALA A 85 3.62 -8.12 -2.86
CA ALA A 85 3.60 -6.92 -2.04
C ALA A 85 3.39 -5.65 -2.89
N LEU A 86 4.05 -5.57 -4.05
CA LEU A 86 3.88 -4.47 -5.01
C LEU A 86 2.46 -4.43 -5.59
N GLY A 87 1.92 -5.57 -6.02
CA GLY A 87 0.56 -5.65 -6.55
C GLY A 87 -0.48 -5.24 -5.52
N VAL A 88 -0.34 -5.68 -4.27
CA VAL A 88 -1.21 -5.29 -3.15
C VAL A 88 -1.10 -3.80 -2.87
N ALA A 89 0.12 -3.23 -2.85
CA ALA A 89 0.34 -1.80 -2.63
C ALA A 89 -0.37 -0.92 -3.68
N ILE A 90 -0.56 -1.42 -4.90
CA ILE A 90 -1.25 -0.70 -5.99
C ILE A 90 -2.77 -0.91 -5.92
N VAL A 91 -3.21 -2.15 -5.73
CA VAL A 91 -4.64 -2.52 -5.82
C VAL A 91 -5.42 -2.14 -4.57
N ALA A 92 -4.84 -2.30 -3.38
CA ALA A 92 -5.50 -1.99 -2.12
C ALA A 92 -5.97 -0.53 -2.02
N PRO A 93 -5.14 0.51 -2.28
CA PRO A 93 -5.59 1.89 -2.19
C PRO A 93 -6.69 2.23 -3.20
N TYR A 94 -6.62 1.67 -4.42
CA TYR A 94 -7.68 1.81 -5.41
C TYR A 94 -9.01 1.24 -4.87
N LEU A 95 -9.01 0.01 -4.35
CA LEU A 95 -10.21 -0.62 -3.80
C LEU A 95 -10.76 0.14 -2.59
N VAL A 96 -9.90 0.58 -1.67
CA VAL A 96 -10.34 1.32 -0.48
C VAL A 96 -11.01 2.64 -0.87
N VAL A 97 -10.44 3.39 -1.80
CA VAL A 97 -11.05 4.64 -2.30
C VAL A 97 -12.32 4.35 -3.09
N LEU A 98 -12.36 3.29 -3.89
CA LEU A 98 -13.55 2.87 -4.63
C LEU A 98 -14.71 2.50 -3.67
N ILE A 99 -14.43 1.74 -2.61
CA ILE A 99 -15.42 1.35 -1.59
C ILE A 99 -15.87 2.57 -0.76
N LYS A 100 -14.94 3.45 -0.36
CA LYS A 100 -15.29 4.72 0.30
C LYS A 100 -16.15 5.61 -0.61
N GLY A 101 -15.90 5.56 -1.92
CA GLY A 101 -16.68 6.21 -2.96
C GLY A 101 -18.10 5.66 -3.14
N VAL A 102 -18.50 4.60 -2.42
CA VAL A 102 -19.92 4.21 -2.28
C VAL A 102 -20.65 5.12 -1.29
N ASN A 103 -19.95 5.78 -0.35
CA ASN A 103 -20.54 6.74 0.59
C ASN A 103 -20.69 8.16 0.03
N THR A 104 -20.16 8.47 -1.16
CA THR A 104 -20.47 9.72 -1.87
C THR A 104 -21.82 9.67 -2.61
N TYR A 105 -22.59 8.57 -2.46
CA TYR A 105 -23.88 8.35 -3.13
C TYR A 105 -25.00 7.86 -2.20
N TYR A 106 -25.25 8.52 -1.06
CA TYR A 106 -26.62 8.48 -0.52
C TYR A 106 -27.48 9.51 -1.26
N GLY A 107 -27.90 9.08 -2.44
CA GLY A 107 -28.88 9.73 -3.31
C GLY A 107 -29.93 8.73 -3.81
N LEU A 108 -30.29 7.70 -3.03
CA LEU A 108 -31.58 7.05 -3.24
C LEU A 108 -32.66 8.01 -2.72
N PHE A 109 -33.20 8.84 -3.64
CA PHE A 109 -34.63 9.24 -3.76
C PHE A 109 -34.94 10.65 -4.29
N PHE A 110 -33.98 11.58 -4.48
CA PHE A 110 -34.35 12.95 -4.89
C PHE A 110 -33.34 13.66 -5.80
N GLY A 111 -33.24 13.26 -7.07
CA GLY A 111 -33.07 14.14 -8.25
C GLY A 111 -32.15 15.38 -8.22
N VAL A 112 -31.11 15.47 -7.39
CA VAL A 112 -30.15 16.59 -7.43
C VAL A 112 -28.89 16.15 -8.18
N LEU A 113 -28.56 16.88 -9.24
CA LEU A 113 -27.28 16.79 -9.96
C LEU A 113 -26.15 17.10 -8.97
N ARG A 114 -25.40 16.09 -8.52
CA ARG A 114 -24.31 16.24 -7.54
C ARG A 114 -22.97 16.09 -8.25
N LEU A 115 -22.20 17.17 -8.27
CA LEU A 115 -20.84 17.19 -8.78
C LEU A 115 -19.94 16.33 -7.89
N PRO A 116 -19.17 15.37 -8.43
CA PRO A 116 -18.20 14.62 -7.66
C PRO A 116 -17.06 15.56 -7.26
N VAL A 117 -17.14 16.17 -6.08
CA VAL A 117 -16.00 16.85 -5.47
C VAL A 117 -15.12 15.76 -4.88
N ILE A 118 -14.18 15.27 -5.68
CA ILE A 118 -13.10 14.40 -5.18
C ILE A 118 -12.24 15.30 -4.30
N ASP A 119 -12.34 15.12 -2.98
CA ASP A 119 -11.35 15.71 -2.08
C ASP A 119 -10.04 14.95 -2.28
N VAL A 120 -9.12 15.62 -2.97
CA VAL A 120 -7.76 15.13 -3.24
C VAL A 120 -7.06 14.77 -1.94
N SER A 121 -7.22 15.59 -0.90
CA SER A 121 -6.48 15.43 0.34
C SER A 121 -6.91 14.16 1.08
N ASP A 122 -8.23 13.95 1.24
CA ASP A 122 -8.76 12.73 1.86
C ASP A 122 -8.43 11.47 1.05
N SER A 123 -8.52 11.57 -0.28
CA SER A 123 -8.15 10.48 -1.19
C SER A 123 -6.67 10.11 -1.03
N LEU A 124 -5.80 11.12 -0.95
CA LEU A 124 -4.36 10.92 -0.76
C LEU A 124 -4.05 10.27 0.58
N TYR A 125 -4.58 10.79 1.69
CA TYR A 125 -4.35 10.19 3.01
C TYR A 125 -4.82 8.75 3.06
N THR A 126 -6.01 8.49 2.53
CA THR A 126 -6.58 7.15 2.44
C THR A 126 -5.68 6.22 1.63
N MET A 127 -5.19 6.66 0.47
CA MET A 127 -4.35 5.83 -0.40
C MET A 127 -2.97 5.54 0.19
N ILE A 128 -2.33 6.52 0.83
CA ILE A 128 -1.03 6.32 1.49
C ILE A 128 -1.17 5.30 2.61
N ILE A 129 -2.20 5.44 3.45
CA ILE A 129 -2.46 4.51 4.56
C ILE A 129 -2.79 3.12 4.01
N ALA A 130 -3.73 3.02 3.06
CA ALA A 130 -4.14 1.74 2.49
C ALA A 130 -2.98 1.00 1.81
N SER A 131 -2.17 1.71 1.02
CA SER A 131 -0.99 1.16 0.34
C SER A 131 0.04 0.64 1.34
N SER A 132 0.46 1.50 2.27
CA SER A 132 1.50 1.17 3.26
C SER A 132 1.06 0.03 4.17
N VAL A 133 -0.16 0.08 4.71
CA VAL A 133 -0.69 -0.94 5.62
C VAL A 133 -0.87 -2.28 4.91
N ALA A 134 -1.54 -2.29 3.75
CA ALA A 134 -1.83 -3.55 3.05
C ALA A 134 -0.55 -4.25 2.58
N ALA A 135 0.40 -3.50 2.00
CA ALA A 135 1.66 -4.07 1.54
C ALA A 135 2.49 -4.64 2.70
N ASN A 136 2.62 -3.91 3.81
CA ASN A 136 3.39 -4.36 4.97
C ASN A 136 2.71 -5.53 5.70
N ALA A 137 1.38 -5.53 5.79
CA ALA A 137 0.64 -6.66 6.37
C ALA A 137 0.87 -7.94 5.56
N VAL A 138 0.75 -7.87 4.24
CA VAL A 138 1.03 -9.03 3.37
C VAL A 138 2.49 -9.45 3.46
N ALA A 139 3.43 -8.50 3.46
CA ALA A 139 4.85 -8.81 3.60
C ALA A 139 5.18 -9.49 4.95
N ALA A 140 4.53 -9.07 6.03
CA ALA A 140 4.65 -9.70 7.35
C ALA A 140 4.11 -11.14 7.34
N VAL A 141 2.93 -11.38 6.76
CA VAL A 141 2.38 -12.73 6.59
C VAL A 141 3.34 -13.60 5.78
N LEU A 142 3.85 -13.10 4.66
CA LEU A 142 4.82 -13.82 3.85
C LEU A 142 6.15 -14.06 4.59
N ALA A 143 6.58 -13.15 5.46
CA ALA A 143 7.75 -13.35 6.32
C ALA A 143 7.51 -14.48 7.32
N THR A 144 6.37 -14.51 8.00
CA THR A 144 6.03 -15.62 8.92
C THR A 144 5.96 -16.96 8.20
N TYR A 145 5.42 -16.99 6.97
CA TYR A 145 5.44 -18.19 6.13
C TYR A 145 6.88 -18.64 5.84
N ARG A 146 7.79 -17.72 5.51
CA ARG A 146 9.20 -18.06 5.25
C ARG A 146 9.91 -18.60 6.48
N MET A 147 9.71 -17.96 7.63
CA MET A 147 10.26 -18.41 8.90
C MET A 147 9.82 -19.86 9.17
N SER A 148 8.54 -20.19 8.93
CA SER A 148 8.03 -21.56 9.12
C SER A 148 8.58 -22.57 8.10
N LYS A 149 8.70 -22.19 6.82
CA LYS A 149 8.99 -23.14 5.72
C LYS A 149 10.47 -23.29 5.45
N TYR A 150 11.22 -22.19 5.51
CA TYR A 150 12.66 -22.12 5.20
C TYR A 150 13.53 -21.97 6.44
N ARG A 151 12.94 -21.89 7.64
CA ARG A 151 13.65 -21.71 8.93
C ARG A 151 14.54 -20.47 8.95
N GLU A 152 14.09 -19.41 8.28
CA GLU A 152 14.68 -18.08 8.42
C GLU A 152 14.45 -17.60 9.86
N ILE A 153 15.51 -17.12 10.52
CA ILE A 153 15.45 -16.50 11.87
C ILE A 153 15.76 -15.01 11.70
#